data_AF-A0A1H9YCB2-F1
#
_entry.id   AF-A0A1H9YCB2-F1
#
_cell.length_a   1.000
_cell.length_b   1.000
_cell.length_c   1.000
_cell.angle_alpha   90.00
_cell.angle_beta   90.00
_cell.angle_gamma   90.00
#
_symmetry.space_group_name_H-M   'P 1'
#
loop_
_entity.id
_entity.type
_entity.pdbx_description
1 polymer ?
#
loop_
_entity_poly.entity_id
_entity_poly.type
_entity_poly.pdbx_seq_one_letter_code
_entity_poly.pdbx_strand_id
1 'polypeptide(L)' 'MAEKETKETTIEESFQALDEIITKMESSDVTLDESFALYKSGMEELQKANSKIEQTKKAVMAISKEGGFEVFEGVE' A
#
# COMPACT_ATOMS: atom_id res chain seq x y z
N MET A 1 28.64 -8.27 10.45
CA MET A 1 27.27 -8.83 10.49
C MET A 1 26.36 -7.65 10.19
N ALA A 2 25.81 -7.57 8.98
CA ALA A 2 24.98 -6.44 8.58
C ALA A 2 23.58 -6.67 9.14
N GLU A 3 23.14 -5.79 10.06
CA GLU A 3 21.76 -5.67 10.46
C GLU A 3 20.92 -5.45 9.21
N LYS A 4 20.10 -6.46 8.88
CA LYS A 4 19.13 -6.38 7.81
C LYS A 4 18.00 -5.50 8.36
N GLU A 5 18.16 -4.18 8.26
CA GLU A 5 17.05 -3.26 8.46
C GLU A 5 15.90 -3.76 7.59
N THR A 6 14.86 -4.26 8.25
CA THR A 6 13.58 -4.52 7.62
C THR A 6 13.04 -3.16 7.21
N LYS A 7 13.42 -2.70 6.01
CA LYS A 7 12.76 -1.56 5.35
C LYS A 7 11.27 -1.88 5.34
N GLU A 8 10.51 -1.17 6.16
CA GLU A 8 9.07 -1.16 6.02
C GLU A 8 8.76 -0.65 4.62
N THR A 9 7.99 -1.42 3.85
CA THR A 9 7.51 -1.00 2.54
C THR A 9 6.71 0.29 2.69
N THR A 10 7.09 1.30 1.91
CA THR A 10 6.38 2.58 1.83
C THR A 10 5.06 2.43 1.07
N ILE A 11 4.17 3.42 1.20
CA ILE A 11 2.88 3.41 0.48
C ILE A 11 3.15 3.44 -1.03
N GLU A 12 4.11 4.25 -1.46
CA GLU A 12 4.54 4.40 -2.85
C GLU A 12 5.11 3.08 -3.40
N GLU A 13 5.94 2.38 -2.64
CA GLU A 13 6.46 1.05 -3.04
C GLU A 13 5.34 0.01 -3.16
N SER A 14 4.32 0.05 -2.28
CA SER A 14 3.16 -0.82 -2.42
C SER A 14 2.33 -0.52 -3.66
N PHE A 15 2.14 0.76 -4.02
CA PHE A 15 1.46 1.12 -5.27
C PHE A 15 2.27 0.70 -6.50
N GLN A 16 3.59 0.87 -6.48
CA GLN A 16 4.45 0.39 -7.57
C GLN A 16 4.35 -1.13 -7.73
N ALA A 17 4.34 -1.89 -6.63
CA ALA A 17 4.16 -3.34 -6.68
C ALA A 17 2.79 -3.74 -7.24
N LEU A 18 1.72 -3.00 -6.89
CA LEU A 18 0.38 -3.19 -7.47
C LEU A 18 0.37 -2.96 -8.98
N ASP A 19 1.01 -1.89 -9.47
CA ASP A 19 1.10 -1.60 -10.91
C ASP A 19 1.86 -2.71 -11.66
N GLU A 20 2.94 -3.24 -11.06
CA GLU A 20 3.66 -4.38 -11.64
C GLU A 20 2.79 -5.65 -11.69
N ILE A 21 1.98 -5.90 -10.66
CA ILE A 21 1.05 -7.03 -10.64
C ILE A 21 0.01 -6.88 -11.74
N ILE A 22 -0.60 -5.69 -11.88
CA ILE A 22 -1.59 -5.39 -12.91
C ILE A 22 -0.96 -5.58 -14.31
N THR A 23 0.22 -5.02 -14.53
CA THR A 23 0.95 -5.14 -15.82
C THR A 23 1.20 -6.61 -16.18
N LYS A 24 1.58 -7.45 -15.22
CA LYS A 24 1.78 -8.89 -15.44
C LYS A 24 0.46 -9.61 -15.73
N MET A 25 -0.61 -9.21 -15.07
CA MET A 25 -1.94 -9.80 -15.22
C MET A 25 -2.60 -9.43 -16.56
N GLU A 26 -2.22 -8.29 -17.15
CA GLU A 26 -2.65 -7.86 -18.49
C GLU A 26 -1.83 -8.51 -19.63
N SER A 27 -0.72 -9.18 -19.31
CA SER A 27 0.09 -9.86 -20.30
C SER A 27 -0.67 -11.02 -20.94
N SER A 28 -0.53 -11.17 -22.26
CA SER A 28 -1.13 -12.29 -23.02
C SER A 28 -0.51 -13.65 -22.68
N ASP A 29 0.65 -13.65 -22.01
CA ASP A 29 1.39 -14.85 -21.62
C ASP A 29 0.98 -15.39 -20.24
N VAL A 30 0.12 -14.67 -19.50
CA VAL A 30 -0.28 -15.08 -18.15
C VAL A 30 -1.28 -16.23 -18.22
N THR A 31 -1.00 -17.30 -17.50
CA THR A 31 -1.96 -18.40 -17.37
C THR A 31 -3.05 -18.08 -16.34
N LEU A 32 -4.13 -18.86 -16.35
CA LEU A 32 -5.22 -18.70 -15.40
C LEU A 32 -4.76 -18.91 -13.95
N ASP A 33 -3.92 -19.91 -13.70
CA ASP A 33 -3.36 -20.19 -12.37
C ASP A 33 -2.44 -19.06 -11.90
N GLU A 34 -1.61 -18.51 -12.80
CA GLU A 34 -0.78 -17.33 -12.50
C GLU A 34 -1.64 -16.09 -12.23
N SER A 35 -2.74 -15.92 -12.95
CA SER A 35 -3.70 -14.83 -12.72
C SER A 35 -4.32 -14.91 -11.33
N PHE A 36 -4.66 -16.10 -10.84
CA PHE A 36 -5.14 -16.28 -9.46
C PHE A 36 -4.06 -15.96 -8.42
N ALA A 37 -2.81 -16.37 -8.67
CA ALA A 37 -1.70 -16.05 -7.78
C ALA A 37 -1.40 -14.55 -7.73
N LEU A 38 -1.38 -13.89 -8.89
CA LEU A 38 -1.19 -12.45 -9.03
C LEU A 38 -2.33 -11.67 -8.38
N TYR A 39 -3.57 -12.08 -8.59
CA TYR A 39 -4.73 -11.46 -7.96
C TYR A 39 -4.63 -11.53 -6.43
N LYS A 40 -4.32 -12.70 -5.88
CA LYS A 40 -4.14 -12.87 -4.43
C LYS A 40 -3.02 -11.97 -3.90
N SER A 41 -1.87 -11.96 -4.59
CA SER A 41 -0.74 -11.08 -4.24
C SER A 41 -1.13 -9.60 -4.28
N GLY A 42 -1.92 -9.20 -5.28
CA GLY A 42 -2.41 -7.83 -5.42
C GLY A 42 -3.36 -7.46 -4.28
N MET A 43 -4.26 -8.36 -3.87
CA MET A 43 -5.13 -8.12 -2.71
C MET A 43 -4.33 -7.95 -1.42
N GLU A 44 -3.29 -8.76 -1.21
CA GLU A 44 -2.41 -8.65 -0.03
C GLU A 44 -1.65 -7.32 -0.02
N GLU A 45 -1.09 -6.88 -1.16
CA GLU A 45 -0.41 -5.58 -1.27
C GLU A 45 -1.38 -4.41 -1.07
N LEU A 46 -2.59 -4.49 -1.61
CA LEU A 46 -3.62 -3.48 -1.40
C LEU A 46 -4.00 -3.36 0.07
N GLN A 47 -4.11 -4.49 0.77
CA GLN A 47 -4.41 -4.50 2.21
C GLN A 47 -3.28 -3.86 3.04
N LYS A 48 -2.01 -4.09 2.66
CA LYS A 48 -0.86 -3.46 3.30
C LYS A 48 -0.86 -1.95 3.09
N ALA A 49 -1.05 -1.51 1.85
CA ALA A 49 -1.13 -0.09 1.51
C ALA A 49 -2.25 0.60 2.32
N ASN A 50 -3.44 0.01 2.35
CA ASN A 50 -4.58 0.55 3.11
C ASN A 50 -4.27 0.63 4.61
N SER A 51 -3.64 -0.41 5.18
CA SER A 51 -3.24 -0.41 6.59
C SER A 51 -2.24 0.70 6.91
N LYS A 52 -1.28 0.96 6.01
CA LYS A 52 -0.29 2.02 6.19
C LYS A 52 -0.93 3.40 6.07
N ILE A 53 -1.85 3.60 5.13
CA ILE A 53 -2.65 4.83 4.99
C ILE A 53 -3.42 5.13 6.28
N GLU A 54 -4.11 4.12 6.84
CA GLU A 54 -4.86 4.29 8.09
C GLU A 54 -3.95 4.62 9.28
N GLN A 55 -2.75 4.02 9.36
CA GLN A 55 -1.76 4.37 10.37
C GLN A 55 -1.28 5.82 10.22
N THR A 56 -0.98 6.25 9.00
CA THR A 56 -0.58 7.64 8.71
C THR A 56 -1.70 8.61 9.07
N LYS A 57 -2.96 8.29 8.72
CA LYS A 57 -4.13 9.09 9.10
C LYS A 57 -4.25 9.24 10.62
N LYS A 58 -4.10 8.15 11.37
CA LYS A 58 -4.11 8.19 12.85
C LYS A 58 -2.98 9.03 13.43
N ALA A 59 -1.77 8.91 12.88
CA ALA A 59 -0.62 9.71 13.33
C ALA A 59 -0.86 11.21 13.08
N VAL A 60 -1.37 11.57 11.90
CA VAL A 60 -1.76 12.94 11.56
C VAL A 60 -2.84 13.46 12.53
N MET A 61 -3.88 12.66 12.81
CA MET A 61 -4.92 13.03 13.78
C MET A 61 -4.41 13.19 15.21
N ALA A 62 -3.45 12.36 15.64
CA ALA A 62 -2.84 12.46 16.96
C ALA A 62 -2.04 13.76 17.11
N ILE A 63 -1.30 14.15 16.07
CA ILE A 63 -0.60 15.45 16.01
C ILE A 63 -1.59 16.61 16.11
N SER A 64 -2.73 16.55 15.41
CA SER A 64 -3.79 17.59 15.51
C SER A 64 -4.34 17.77 16.92
N LYS A 65 -4.37 16.71 17.76
CA LYS A 65 -4.86 16.78 19.14
C LYS A 65 -3.90 17.45 20.12
N GLU A 66 -2.59 17.43 19.86
CA GLU A 66 -1.57 17.93 20.80
C GLU A 66 -1.16 19.40 20.54
N GLY A 67 -1.61 20.00 19.44
CA GLY A 67 -1.31 21.41 19.17
C GLY A 67 -1.67 21.89 17.75
N GLY A 68 -2.95 21.78 17.37
CA GLY A 68 -3.60 22.65 16.37
C GLY A 68 -3.17 22.53 14.90
N PHE A 69 -3.91 21.73 14.13
CA PHE A 69 -4.29 22.08 12.75
C PHE A 69 -5.53 21.27 12.33
N GLU A 70 -6.49 21.93 11.68
CA GLU A 70 -7.78 21.37 11.23
C GLU A 70 -7.58 20.26 10.20
N VAL A 71 -8.37 19.19 10.37
CA VAL A 71 -8.41 18.04 9.46
C VAL A 71 -8.89 18.54 8.10
N PHE A 72 -8.10 18.35 7.05
CA PHE A 72 -8.57 18.52 5.68
C PHE A 72 -9.56 17.39 5.38
N GLU A 73 -10.83 17.60 5.70
CA GLU A 73 -11.92 16.79 5.16
C GLU A 73 -11.96 17.08 3.66
N GLY A 74 -11.43 16.15 2.88
CA GLY A 74 -11.56 16.18 1.43
C GLY A 74 -13.03 16.40 1.10
N VAL A 75 -13.29 17.50 0.40
CA VAL A 75 -14.61 17.91 -0.07
C VAL A 75 -15.17 16.78 -0.94
N GLU A 76 -16.31 16.19 -0.53
CA GLU A 76 -17.16 15.36 -1.41
C GLU A 76 -17.62 16.14 -2.64
#